data_AF-G5A970-F1
#
_entry.id   AF-G5A970-F1
#
_cell.length_a   1.000
_cell.length_b   1.000
_cell.length_c   1.000
_cell.angle_alpha   90.00
_cell.angle_beta   90.00
_cell.angle_gamma   90.00
#
_symmetry.space_group_name_H-M   'P 1'
#
loop_
_entity.id
_entity.type
_entity.pdbx_description
1 polymer ?
#
loop_
_entity_poly.entity_id
_entity_poly.type
_entity_poly.pdbx_seq_one_letter_code
_entity_poly.pdbx_strand_id
1 'polypeptide(L)'
;PGAQEPRDGATVIVEVMRRQQWESAHAKVQMYRRLDGVEYVFYLKMSPAMASWSYELYDVGNNNPAYPDFAWQHSFDISEANVPVNHQHFVHFDSRRVLGLPQGTQLPPGIPDEVEVNL
;
A
#
# COMPACT_ATOMS: atom_id res chain seq x y z
N PRO A 1 -22.69 -17.28 -14.35
CA PRO A 1 -22.35 -15.83 -14.40
C PRO A 1 -20.83 -15.68 -14.27
N GLY A 2 -20.19 -15.30 -15.37
CA GLY A 2 -18.74 -15.42 -15.55
C GLY A 2 -17.97 -14.55 -14.56
N ALA A 3 -16.92 -15.13 -13.96
CA ALA A 3 -15.90 -14.37 -13.27
C ALA A 3 -15.29 -13.40 -14.29
N GLN A 4 -15.56 -12.11 -14.12
CA GLN A 4 -14.91 -11.07 -14.88
C GLN A 4 -13.44 -11.10 -14.45
N GLU A 5 -12.54 -11.39 -15.38
CA GLU A 5 -11.11 -11.41 -15.08
C GLU A 5 -10.70 -10.06 -14.44
N PRO A 6 -9.73 -10.07 -13.51
CA PRO A 6 -9.19 -8.84 -12.95
C PRO A 6 -8.82 -7.92 -14.11
N ARG A 7 -9.22 -6.65 -14.06
CA ARG A 7 -8.78 -5.66 -15.06
C ARG A 7 -7.26 -5.73 -15.13
N ASP A 8 -6.67 -5.79 -16.32
CA ASP A 8 -5.23 -5.96 -16.60
C ASP A 8 -4.30 -4.83 -16.04
N GLY A 9 -4.75 -4.06 -15.05
CA GLY A 9 -4.02 -2.98 -14.38
C GLY A 9 -3.54 -3.37 -12.99
N ALA A 10 -2.47 -2.72 -12.53
CA ALA A 10 -1.98 -2.87 -11.17
C ALA A 10 -2.98 -2.25 -10.17
N THR A 11 -3.42 -3.03 -9.19
CA THR A 11 -4.27 -2.55 -8.09
C THR A 11 -3.46 -1.93 -6.95
N VAL A 12 -2.21 -2.35 -6.79
CA VAL A 12 -1.28 -1.83 -5.79
C VAL A 12 -0.01 -1.38 -6.50
N ILE A 13 0.42 -0.15 -6.26
CA ILE A 13 1.72 0.35 -6.69
C ILE A 13 2.62 0.44 -5.48
N VAL A 14 3.78 -0.24 -5.54
CA VAL A 14 4.79 -0.24 -4.48
C VAL A 14 6.05 0.44 -4.97
N GLU A 15 6.53 1.41 -4.21
CA GLU A 15 7.76 2.15 -4.50
C GLU A 15 8.71 2.10 -3.30
N VAL A 16 9.94 1.70 -3.58
CA VAL A 16 10.97 1.53 -2.56
C VAL A 16 12.05 2.57 -2.78
N MET A 17 12.21 3.47 -1.81
CA MET A 17 13.04 4.65 -1.91
C MET A 17 14.27 4.56 -1.01
N ARG A 18 15.42 4.94 -1.57
CA ARG A 18 16.66 5.11 -0.83
C ARG A 18 17.31 6.43 -1.22
N ARG A 19 17.61 7.28 -0.24
CA ARG A 19 18.19 8.63 -0.44
C ARG A 19 17.33 9.60 -1.28
N GLN A 20 16.08 9.27 -1.56
CA GLN A 20 15.13 10.15 -2.23
C GLN A 20 14.34 10.96 -1.20
N GLN A 21 13.89 12.16 -1.59
CA GLN A 21 13.07 13.02 -0.76
C GLN A 21 11.58 12.71 -0.94
N TRP A 22 10.78 12.91 0.10
CA TRP A 22 9.34 12.57 0.07
C TRP A 22 8.59 13.37 -0.99
N GLU A 23 9.03 14.58 -1.27
CA GLU A 23 8.50 15.46 -2.32
C GLU A 23 8.54 14.79 -3.71
N SER A 24 9.56 13.98 -3.98
CA SER A 24 9.63 13.22 -5.24
C SER A 24 8.65 12.04 -5.29
N ALA A 25 8.32 11.45 -4.14
CA ALA A 25 7.27 10.44 -4.01
C ALA A 25 5.90 11.06 -4.24
N HIS A 26 5.64 12.21 -3.62
CA HIS A 26 4.37 12.94 -3.71
C HIS A 26 3.99 13.31 -5.14
N ALA A 27 4.97 13.73 -5.96
CA ALA A 27 4.73 14.00 -7.38
C ALA A 27 4.29 12.74 -8.14
N LYS A 28 4.90 11.58 -7.84
CA LYS A 28 4.51 10.30 -8.44
C LYS A 28 3.16 9.80 -7.93
N VAL A 29 2.84 9.97 -6.64
CA VAL A 29 1.52 9.65 -6.06
C VAL A 29 0.42 10.35 -6.86
N GLN A 30 0.57 11.65 -7.14
CA GLN A 30 -0.39 12.41 -7.95
C GLN A 30 -0.59 11.81 -9.35
N MET A 31 0.46 11.26 -9.96
CA MET A 31 0.37 10.59 -11.26
C MET A 31 -0.30 9.23 -11.14
N TYR A 32 0.12 8.40 -10.18
CA TYR A 32 -0.38 7.04 -9.97
C TYR A 32 -1.87 6.99 -9.65
N ARG A 33 -2.38 7.97 -8.90
CA ARG A 33 -3.81 8.07 -8.59
C ARG A 33 -4.71 8.32 -9.80
N ARG A 34 -4.14 8.69 -10.94
CA ARG A 34 -4.87 8.89 -12.21
C ARG A 34 -4.89 7.63 -13.07
N LEU A 35 -4.19 6.56 -12.67
CA LEU A 35 -4.19 5.30 -13.38
C LEU A 35 -5.44 4.51 -13.01
N ASP A 36 -6.17 4.06 -14.03
CA ASP A 36 -7.38 3.27 -13.84
C ASP A 36 -7.05 1.95 -13.13
N GLY A 37 -7.83 1.63 -12.10
CA GLY A 37 -7.71 0.38 -11.34
C GLY A 37 -6.70 0.41 -10.20
N VAL A 38 -5.96 1.49 -9.99
CA VAL A 38 -5.11 1.63 -8.80
C VAL A 38 -5.98 1.86 -7.57
N GLU A 39 -5.87 0.92 -6.62
CA GLU A 39 -6.57 0.94 -5.34
C GLU A 39 -5.67 1.47 -4.22
N TYR A 40 -4.37 1.16 -4.28
CA TYR A 40 -3.39 1.54 -3.27
C TYR A 40 -2.08 2.04 -3.89
N VAL A 41 -1.47 3.03 -3.23
CA VAL A 41 -0.09 3.43 -3.51
C VAL A 41 0.70 3.37 -2.21
N PHE A 42 1.73 2.54 -2.17
CA PHE A 42 2.55 2.27 -1.00
C PHE A 42 4.00 2.70 -1.25
N TYR A 43 4.52 3.57 -0.41
CA TYR A 43 5.92 4.00 -0.43
C TYR A 43 6.63 3.52 0.81
N LEU A 44 7.76 2.84 0.63
CA LEU A 44 8.70 2.50 1.69
C LEU A 44 9.99 3.29 1.48
N LYS A 45 10.40 4.08 2.47
CA LYS A 45 11.62 4.87 2.46
C LYS A 45 12.60 4.34 3.50
N MET A 46 13.80 4.00 3.06
CA MET A 46 14.88 3.61 3.95
C MET A 46 15.83 4.77 4.20
N SER A 47 16.26 4.93 5.46
CA SER A 47 17.33 5.85 5.81
C SER A 47 18.62 5.49 5.07
N PRO A 48 19.57 6.44 4.86
CA PRO A 48 20.81 6.17 4.14
C PRO A 48 21.63 5.00 4.73
N ALA A 49 21.59 4.86 6.06
CA ALA A 49 22.23 3.79 6.83
C ALA A 49 21.39 2.51 6.91
N MET A 50 20.17 2.52 6.35
CA MET A 50 19.19 1.41 6.39
C MET A 50 18.75 1.00 7.80
N ALA A 51 19.10 1.78 8.83
CA ALA A 51 18.76 1.49 10.22
C ALA A 51 17.31 1.83 10.58
N SER A 52 16.69 2.75 9.83
CA SER A 52 15.34 3.27 10.10
C SER A 52 14.56 3.36 8.81
N TRP A 53 13.34 2.86 8.84
CA TRP A 53 12.44 2.81 7.69
C TRP A 53 11.19 3.63 8.01
N SER A 54 10.62 4.23 6.99
CA SER A 54 9.39 5.01 7.06
C SER A 54 8.50 4.62 5.90
N TYR A 55 7.20 4.55 6.10
CA TYR A 55 6.29 4.32 4.98
C TYR A 55 5.17 5.35 4.92
N GLU A 56 4.63 5.54 3.72
CA GLU A 56 3.36 6.22 3.44
C GLU A 56 2.47 5.27 2.62
N LEU A 57 1.27 4.96 3.11
CA LEU A 57 0.25 4.22 2.38
C LEU A 57 -0.92 5.16 2.05
N TYR A 58 -1.27 5.22 0.77
CA TYR A 58 -2.41 5.97 0.26
C TYR A 58 -3.52 5.02 -0.16
N ASP A 59 -4.73 5.27 0.36
CA ASP A 59 -5.96 4.66 -0.12
C ASP A 59 -6.50 5.47 -1.31
N VAL A 60 -6.39 4.93 -2.52
CA VAL A 60 -6.73 5.64 -3.76
C VAL A 60 -8.16 5.33 -4.22
N GLY A 61 -8.60 4.08 -4.03
CA GLY A 61 -10.00 3.70 -4.25
C GLY A 61 -10.94 4.24 -3.16
N ASN A 62 -12.24 4.01 -3.31
CA ASN A 62 -13.34 4.61 -2.51
C ASN A 62 -13.67 6.10 -2.78
N ASN A 63 -13.65 6.55 -4.04
CA ASN A 63 -14.06 7.92 -4.41
C ASN A 63 -13.26 9.02 -3.69
N ASN A 64 -11.94 8.86 -3.55
CA ASN A 64 -11.10 9.90 -2.95
C ASN A 64 -10.26 10.60 -4.04
N PRO A 65 -10.74 11.69 -4.67
CA PRO A 65 -10.11 12.25 -5.88
C PRO A 65 -9.22 13.48 -5.60
N ALA A 66 -9.14 13.99 -4.38
CA ALA A 66 -8.34 15.17 -4.07
C ALA A 66 -6.97 14.77 -3.51
N TYR A 67 -5.91 15.37 -4.04
CA TYR A 67 -4.57 15.36 -3.44
C TYR A 67 -4.23 16.80 -3.02
N PRO A 68 -3.58 17.02 -1.86
CA PRO A 68 -3.16 16.02 -0.87
C PRO A 68 -4.35 15.43 -0.10
N ASP A 69 -4.26 14.13 0.21
CA ASP A 69 -5.18 13.42 1.09
C ASP A 69 -4.43 12.77 2.26
N PHE A 70 -5.20 12.08 3.10
CA PHE A 70 -4.66 11.31 4.20
C PHE A 70 -3.83 10.13 3.71
N ALA A 71 -2.62 9.98 4.26
CA ALA A 71 -1.81 8.80 4.12
C ALA A 71 -1.58 8.19 5.51
N TRP A 72 -1.62 6.86 5.62
CA TRP A 72 -1.09 6.21 6.81
C TRP A 72 0.43 6.30 6.78
N GLN A 73 1.00 6.90 7.82
CA GLN A 73 2.43 7.11 7.94
C GLN A 73 2.94 6.40 9.19
N HIS A 74 4.07 5.73 9.06
CA HIS A 74 4.75 5.10 10.20
C HIS A 74 6.26 5.14 10.00
N SER A 75 7.02 5.12 11.10
CA SER A 75 8.48 5.02 11.07
C SER A 75 8.97 4.12 12.18
N PHE A 76 9.99 3.34 11.89
CA PHE A 76 10.52 2.33 12.80
C PHE A 76 12.00 2.04 12.55
N ASP A 77 12.70 1.54 13.56
CA ASP A 77 14.08 1.07 13.44
C ASP A 77 14.12 -0.44 13.17
N ILE A 78 14.88 -0.86 12.15
CA ILE A 78 14.98 -2.29 11.78
C ILE A 78 15.71 -3.13 12.83
N SER A 79 16.50 -2.48 13.69
CA SER A 79 17.28 -3.13 14.73
C SER A 79 16.52 -3.31 16.03
N GLU A 80 15.23 -2.96 16.08
CA GLU A 80 14.38 -3.29 17.22
C GLU A 80 14.20 -4.82 17.28
N ALA A 81 15.19 -5.52 17.82
CA ALA A 81 15.23 -6.97 17.91
C ALA A 81 14.23 -7.55 18.94
N ASN A 82 13.51 -6.69 19.66
CA ASN A 82 12.60 -7.05 20.76
C ASN A 82 11.26 -6.30 20.67
N VAL A 83 10.79 -6.03 19.46
CA VAL A 83 9.43 -5.52 19.24
C VAL A 83 8.45 -6.64 19.61
N PRO A 84 7.58 -6.45 20.63
CA PRO A 84 6.53 -7.42 20.91
C PRO A 84 5.74 -7.68 19.62
N VAL A 85 5.24 -8.91 19.36
CA VAL A 85 4.56 -9.28 18.10
C VAL A 85 3.46 -8.29 17.70
N ASN A 86 2.80 -7.71 18.68
CA ASN A 86 1.79 -6.65 18.58
C ASN A 86 2.30 -5.25 18.19
N HIS A 87 3.60 -5.09 17.95
CA HIS A 87 4.25 -3.87 17.45
C HIS A 87 5.01 -4.11 16.13
N GLN A 88 4.90 -5.31 15.54
CA GLN A 88 5.43 -5.61 14.22
C GLN A 88 4.90 -4.60 13.19
N HIS A 89 5.75 -4.22 12.24
CA HIS A 89 5.48 -3.14 11.30
C HIS A 89 4.66 -3.67 10.13
N PHE A 90 3.39 -3.95 10.41
CA PHE A 90 2.47 -4.50 9.43
C PHE A 90 1.81 -3.41 8.60
N VAL A 91 1.68 -3.69 7.32
CA VAL A 91 0.82 -2.97 6.39
C VAL A 91 -0.31 -3.89 5.97
N HIS A 92 -1.53 -3.39 6.11
CA HIS A 92 -2.75 -4.14 5.82
C HIS A 92 -3.36 -3.63 4.52
N PHE A 93 -3.81 -4.57 3.68
CA PHE A 93 -4.53 -4.29 2.43
C PHE A 93 -5.80 -5.14 2.39
N ASP A 94 -6.89 -4.59 1.84
CA ASP A 94 -8.09 -5.39 1.57
C ASP A 94 -7.83 -6.35 0.39
N SER A 95 -8.01 -7.65 0.62
CA SER A 95 -7.73 -8.68 -0.37
C SER A 95 -8.59 -8.54 -1.64
N ARG A 96 -9.84 -8.07 -1.54
CA ARG A 96 -10.72 -7.90 -2.70
C ARG A 96 -10.16 -6.82 -3.60
N ARG A 97 -9.70 -5.71 -3.01
CA ARG A 97 -9.10 -4.59 -3.73
C ARG A 97 -7.74 -4.95 -4.32
N VAL A 98 -6.90 -5.67 -3.58
CA VAL A 98 -5.63 -6.21 -4.12
C VAL A 98 -5.88 -7.13 -5.32
N LEU A 99 -6.91 -7.97 -5.26
CA LEU A 99 -7.28 -8.86 -6.38
C LEU A 99 -8.07 -8.18 -7.50
N GLY A 100 -8.37 -6.87 -7.38
CA GLY A 100 -9.17 -6.14 -8.37
C GLY A 100 -10.63 -6.61 -8.47
N LEU A 101 -11.16 -7.22 -7.40
CA LEU A 101 -12.54 -7.69 -7.35
C LEU A 101 -13.51 -6.52 -7.14
N PRO A 102 -14.71 -6.58 -7.75
CA PRO A 102 -15.76 -5.60 -7.47
C PRO A 102 -16.12 -5.57 -5.97
N GLN A 103 -16.46 -4.39 -5.46
CA GLN A 103 -16.87 -4.21 -4.06
C GLN A 103 -18.04 -5.15 -3.69
N GLY A 104 -17.95 -5.79 -2.53
CA GLY A 104 -18.98 -6.74 -2.05
C GLY A 104 -18.92 -8.13 -2.67
N THR A 105 -17.99 -8.39 -3.61
CA THR A 105 -17.75 -9.75 -4.13
C THR A 105 -17.21 -10.63 -3.00
N GLN A 106 -17.71 -11.87 -2.92
CA GLN A 106 -17.16 -12.86 -2.00
C GLN A 106 -15.74 -13.23 -2.42
N LEU A 107 -14.85 -13.33 -1.45
CA LEU A 107 -13.49 -13.79 -1.71
C LEU A 107 -13.49 -15.26 -2.11
N PRO A 108 -12.55 -15.69 -2.98
CA PRO A 108 -12.31 -17.09 -3.24
C PRO A 108 -12.03 -17.86 -1.93
N PRO A 109 -12.46 -19.13 -1.82
CA PRO A 109 -12.22 -19.94 -0.63
C PRO A 109 -10.72 -20.00 -0.28
N GLY A 110 -10.41 -19.78 1.00
CA GLY A 110 -9.03 -19.83 1.50
C GLY A 110 -8.25 -18.51 1.38
N ILE A 111 -8.82 -17.46 0.78
CA ILE A 111 -8.22 -16.13 0.78
C ILE A 111 -8.74 -15.34 2.00
N PRO A 112 -7.86 -14.80 2.87
CA PRO A 112 -8.26 -13.97 4.01
C PRO A 112 -8.83 -12.63 3.56
N ASP A 113 -9.61 -11.96 4.41
CA ASP A 113 -10.17 -10.63 4.11
C ASP A 113 -9.09 -9.56 3.92
N GLU A 114 -7.97 -9.69 4.63
CA GLU A 114 -6.82 -8.78 4.54
C GLU A 114 -5.53 -9.51 4.15
N VAL A 115 -4.70 -8.82 3.37
CA VAL A 115 -3.30 -9.17 3.14
C VAL A 115 -2.44 -8.36 4.09
N GLU A 116 -1.64 -9.04 4.91
CA GLU A 116 -0.69 -8.44 5.83
C GLU A 116 0.73 -8.55 5.26
N VAL A 117 1.45 -7.43 5.23
CA VAL A 117 2.86 -7.38 4.85
C VAL A 117 3.67 -6.92 6.05
N ASN A 118 4.58 -7.77 6.53
CA ASN A 118 5.55 -7.42 7.56
C ASN A 118 6.76 -6.73 6.91
N LEU A 119 7.11 -5.53 7.40
CA LEU A 119 8.20 -4.71 6.87
C LEU A 119 9.50 -4.86 7.66
#